data_AF-A0A7C5M958-F1
#
_entry.id   AF-A0A7C5M958-F1
#
_cell.length_a   1.000
_cell.length_b   1.000
_cell.length_c   1.000
_cell.angle_alpha   90.00
_cell.angle_beta   90.00
_cell.angle_gamma   90.00
#
_symmetry.space_group_name_H-M   'P 1'
#
loop_
_entity.id
_entity.type
_entity.pdbx_description
1 polymer ?
#
loop_
_entity_poly.entity_id
_entity_poly.type
_entity_poly.pdbx_seq_one_letter_code
_entity_poly.pdbx_strand_id
1 'polypeptide(L)'
;MRVQYSHRKKQKGVTLILTAMAMGVVLPLVGLSIDAGILYAIKAKLQAAADAGALAGARSLNRGLDLASQSDSARATALAFFNANFPEGHFGARNRSASVTITETAYRTRTVRVDATVTAPSWFLGLLGIRATEVRATGMSSRRDVNLVLVLDRSSSMSGAMSAMRSAARMFVDKFAEGRDRVGLIVFGGASVLAFPNPSPSGPSPYFKSASPNVDTLISQTVNGGNTGTAQALWMAYQELVKLNEAGALNLIVFFTDGLPNGIVADFNRPEPAQNLLRTTSGCKYRLVQNRPMIGFISQTSGFAPTGNTVGIKLHNASTVSSVNEGVITTNSDGCAYRSNQNYMRQDVA
;
A
#
# COMPACT_ATOMS: atom_id res chain seq x y z
N MET A 1 97.32 -32.09 -20.26
CA MET A 1 95.84 -32.18 -20.15
C MET A 1 95.27 -30.88 -20.71
N ARG A 2 94.70 -30.87 -21.93
CA ARG A 2 94.21 -29.66 -22.61
C ARG A 2 92.68 -29.68 -22.56
N VAL A 3 92.08 -28.80 -21.76
CA VAL A 3 90.63 -28.66 -21.63
C VAL A 3 90.11 -27.88 -22.83
N GLN A 4 89.29 -28.50 -23.67
CA GLN A 4 88.57 -27.84 -24.76
C GLN A 4 87.28 -27.22 -24.22
N TYR A 5 87.14 -25.89 -24.34
CA TYR A 5 85.88 -25.19 -24.07
C TYR A 5 85.00 -25.20 -25.32
N SER A 6 83.83 -25.85 -25.22
CA SER A 6 82.79 -25.81 -26.24
C SER A 6 82.07 -24.45 -26.20
N HIS A 7 82.25 -23.64 -27.23
CA HIS A 7 81.47 -22.41 -27.42
C HIS A 7 80.07 -22.75 -27.97
N ARG A 8 79.05 -22.69 -27.11
CA ARG A 8 77.64 -22.72 -27.54
C ARG A 8 77.30 -21.45 -28.33
N LYS A 9 76.97 -21.60 -29.62
CA LYS A 9 76.42 -20.52 -30.47
C LYS A 9 75.10 -20.01 -29.87
N LYS A 10 75.08 -18.74 -29.47
CA LYS A 10 73.89 -18.04 -28.96
C LYS A 10 73.00 -17.62 -30.15
N GLN A 11 71.93 -18.35 -30.42
CA GLN A 11 70.83 -17.88 -31.29
C GLN A 11 70.01 -16.83 -30.51
N LYS A 12 70.23 -15.54 -30.79
CA LYS A 12 69.58 -14.43 -30.06
C LYS A 12 68.73 -13.47 -30.91
N GLY A 13 68.60 -13.70 -32.22
CA GLY A 13 67.89 -12.78 -33.12
C GLY A 13 66.38 -13.02 -33.25
N VAL A 14 65.97 -14.29 -33.41
CA VAL A 14 64.57 -14.63 -33.74
C VAL A 14 63.60 -14.39 -32.59
N THR A 15 64.05 -14.56 -31.35
CA THR A 15 63.21 -14.31 -30.16
C THR A 15 62.77 -12.86 -30.08
N LEU A 16 63.60 -11.89 -30.49
CA LEU A 16 63.26 -10.47 -30.46
C LEU A 16 62.11 -10.15 -31.45
N ILE A 17 62.18 -10.71 -32.65
CA ILE A 17 61.18 -10.51 -33.72
C ILE A 17 59.85 -11.16 -33.34
N LEU A 18 59.88 -12.41 -32.86
CA LEU A 18 58.68 -13.12 -32.38
C LEU A 18 58.02 -12.39 -31.20
N THR A 19 58.82 -11.87 -30.27
CA THR A 19 58.28 -11.11 -29.12
C THR A 19 57.66 -9.80 -29.58
N ALA A 20 58.28 -9.08 -30.52
CA ALA A 20 57.73 -7.84 -31.08
C ALA A 20 56.39 -8.07 -31.82
N MET A 21 56.30 -9.14 -32.63
CA MET A 21 55.05 -9.53 -33.29
C MET A 21 53.97 -9.94 -32.28
N ALA A 22 54.33 -10.69 -31.24
CA ALA A 22 53.41 -11.07 -30.17
C ALA A 22 52.90 -9.84 -29.39
N MET A 23 53.77 -8.88 -29.07
CA MET A 23 53.37 -7.62 -28.41
C MET A 23 52.40 -6.81 -29.28
N GLY A 24 52.57 -6.84 -30.60
CA GLY A 24 51.64 -6.20 -31.55
C GLY A 24 50.20 -6.73 -31.46
N VAL A 25 49.99 -7.97 -31.01
CA VAL A 25 48.66 -8.59 -30.85
C VAL A 25 48.18 -8.53 -29.40
N VAL A 26 49.07 -8.79 -28.44
CA VAL A 26 48.73 -8.83 -27.01
C VAL A 26 48.36 -7.44 -26.48
N LEU A 27 49.06 -6.38 -26.89
CA LEU A 27 48.79 -5.03 -26.39
C LEU A 27 47.39 -4.52 -26.79
N PRO A 28 46.93 -4.64 -28.05
CA PRO A 28 45.55 -4.32 -28.40
C PRO A 28 44.50 -5.16 -27.67
N LEU A 29 44.75 -6.46 -27.45
CA LEU A 29 43.83 -7.34 -26.72
C LEU A 29 43.66 -6.93 -25.25
N VAL A 30 44.77 -6.62 -24.58
CA VAL A 30 44.74 -6.12 -23.20
C VAL A 30 44.07 -4.75 -23.16
N GLY A 31 44.38 -3.86 -24.11
CA GLY A 31 43.75 -2.55 -24.21
C GLY A 31 42.23 -2.61 -24.40
N LEU A 32 41.76 -3.50 -25.27
CA LEU A 32 40.33 -3.74 -25.49
C LEU A 32 39.64 -4.28 -24.23
N SER A 33 40.33 -5.14 -23.47
CA SER A 33 39.81 -5.66 -22.19
C SER A 33 39.64 -4.55 -21.15
N ILE A 34 40.58 -3.59 -21.09
CA ILE A 34 40.51 -2.42 -20.21
C ILE A 34 39.35 -1.50 -20.63
N ASP A 35 39.26 -1.16 -21.92
CA ASP A 35 38.18 -0.31 -22.44
C ASP A 35 36.80 -0.93 -22.19
N ALA A 36 36.66 -2.24 -22.40
CA ALA A 36 35.43 -2.96 -22.11
C ALA A 36 35.08 -2.90 -20.61
N GLY A 37 36.07 -3.07 -19.73
CA GLY A 37 35.89 -2.96 -18.29
C GLY A 37 35.40 -1.58 -17.85
N ILE A 38 35.99 -0.51 -18.40
CA ILE A 38 35.59 0.85 -18.06
C ILE A 38 34.22 1.20 -18.66
N LEU A 39 33.95 0.79 -19.90
CA LEU A 39 32.64 0.97 -20.53
C LEU A 39 31.54 0.28 -19.72
N TYR A 40 31.81 -0.94 -19.24
CA TYR A 40 30.89 -1.67 -18.37
C TYR A 40 30.69 -0.97 -17.03
N ALA A 41 31.75 -0.45 -16.40
CA ALA A 41 31.64 0.32 -15.17
C ALA A 41 30.80 1.60 -15.34
N ILE A 42 30.99 2.34 -16.43
CA ILE A 42 30.18 3.51 -16.79
C ILE A 42 28.72 3.10 -16.98
N LYS A 43 28.45 2.03 -17.74
CA LYS A 43 27.10 1.52 -17.98
C LYS A 43 26.41 1.10 -16.68
N ALA A 44 27.10 0.36 -15.81
CA ALA A 44 26.57 -0.08 -14.53
C ALA A 44 26.24 1.10 -13.62
N LYS A 45 27.13 2.10 -13.54
CA LYS A 45 26.89 3.31 -12.74
C LYS A 45 25.76 4.17 -13.31
N LEU A 46 25.69 4.33 -14.62
CA LEU A 46 24.62 5.06 -15.30
C LEU A 46 23.25 4.39 -15.07
N GLN A 47 23.22 3.06 -15.14
CA GLN A 47 22.02 2.27 -14.83
C GLN A 47 21.58 2.47 -13.37
N ALA A 48 22.51 2.33 -12.42
CA ALA A 48 22.21 2.56 -11.01
C ALA A 48 21.70 3.99 -10.74
N ALA A 49 22.24 5.00 -11.42
CA ALA A 49 21.78 6.38 -11.32
C ALA A 49 20.37 6.58 -11.90
N ALA A 50 20.07 5.97 -13.05
CA ALA A 50 18.75 6.00 -13.66
C ALA A 50 17.70 5.32 -12.78
N ASP A 51 18.02 4.15 -12.21
CA ASP A 51 17.15 3.42 -11.28
C ASP A 51 16.92 4.20 -9.99
N ALA A 52 17.96 4.80 -9.41
CA ALA A 52 17.86 5.66 -8.23
C ALA A 52 16.97 6.89 -8.51
N GLY A 53 17.14 7.53 -9.66
CA GLY A 53 16.30 8.65 -10.10
C GLY A 53 14.84 8.23 -10.26
N ALA A 54 14.58 7.11 -10.93
CA ALA A 54 13.22 6.59 -11.13
C ALA A 54 12.52 6.27 -9.80
N LEU A 55 13.21 5.58 -8.88
CA LEU A 55 12.69 5.25 -7.56
C LEU A 55 12.43 6.49 -6.69
N ALA A 56 13.37 7.44 -6.68
CA ALA A 56 13.22 8.69 -5.92
C ALA A 56 12.06 9.54 -6.47
N GLY A 57 11.96 9.67 -7.79
CA GLY A 57 10.84 10.33 -8.47
C GLY A 57 9.50 9.70 -8.09
N ALA A 58 9.40 8.37 -8.16
CA ALA A 58 8.18 7.63 -7.80
C ALA A 58 7.79 7.82 -6.32
N ARG A 59 8.78 7.95 -5.41
CA ARG A 59 8.53 8.25 -3.99
C ARG A 59 8.08 9.69 -3.75
N SER A 60 8.62 10.66 -4.49
CA SER A 60 8.24 12.08 -4.37
C SER A 60 6.83 12.39 -4.86
N LEU A 61 6.21 11.53 -5.67
CA LEU A 61 4.79 11.66 -6.06
C LEU A 61 3.82 11.68 -4.84
N ASN A 62 4.29 11.40 -3.62
CA ASN A 62 3.54 11.59 -2.37
C ASN A 62 3.45 13.02 -1.84
N ARG A 63 4.32 13.93 -2.29
CA ARG A 63 4.50 15.24 -1.65
C ARG A 63 3.88 16.34 -2.52
N GLY A 64 2.59 16.63 -2.36
CA GLY A 64 1.93 17.77 -3.00
C GLY A 64 0.40 17.65 -3.03
N LEU A 65 -0.31 18.79 -3.02
CA LEU A 65 -1.79 18.85 -2.99
C LEU A 65 -2.43 18.83 -4.40
N ASP A 66 -1.66 19.07 -5.47
CA ASP A 66 -2.13 19.11 -6.86
C ASP A 66 -1.27 18.25 -7.81
N LEU A 67 -1.90 17.67 -8.83
CA LEU A 67 -1.32 16.71 -9.77
C LEU A 67 -0.19 17.30 -10.62
N ALA A 68 -0.35 18.54 -11.09
CA ALA A 68 0.67 19.21 -11.89
C ALA A 68 1.93 19.47 -11.04
N SER A 69 1.74 20.04 -9.84
CA SER A 69 2.81 20.30 -8.87
C SER A 69 3.53 19.03 -8.42
N GLN A 70 2.80 17.93 -8.19
CA GLN A 70 3.40 16.63 -7.87
C GLN A 70 4.29 16.11 -9.00
N SER A 71 3.87 16.27 -10.26
CA SER A 71 4.64 15.81 -11.42
C SER A 71 5.96 16.58 -11.58
N ASP A 72 5.95 17.90 -11.36
CA ASP A 72 7.15 18.73 -11.44
C ASP A 72 8.11 18.47 -10.28
N SER A 73 7.59 18.34 -9.06
CA SER A 73 8.38 17.95 -7.89
C SER A 73 9.03 16.58 -8.09
N ALA A 74 8.31 15.62 -8.68
CA ALA A 74 8.83 14.30 -8.98
C ALA A 74 9.91 14.31 -10.07
N ARG A 75 9.74 15.11 -11.14
CA ARG A 75 10.78 15.31 -12.16
C ARG A 75 12.04 15.91 -11.55
N ALA A 76 11.91 16.98 -10.77
CA ALA A 76 13.03 17.64 -10.11
C ALA A 76 13.77 16.71 -9.14
N THR A 77 13.02 15.94 -8.34
CA THR A 77 13.60 14.94 -7.41
C THR A 77 14.33 13.84 -8.18
N ALA A 78 13.72 13.28 -9.22
CA ALA A 78 14.35 12.23 -10.03
C ALA A 78 15.68 12.70 -10.65
N LEU A 79 15.72 13.92 -11.20
CA LEU A 79 16.93 14.51 -11.76
C LEU A 79 17.99 14.79 -10.69
N ALA A 80 17.60 15.29 -9.51
CA ALA A 80 18.53 15.52 -8.41
C ALA A 80 19.20 14.22 -7.95
N PHE A 81 18.43 13.14 -7.79
CA PHE A 81 18.96 11.83 -7.42
C PHE A 81 19.83 11.22 -8.52
N PHE A 82 19.45 11.38 -9.79
CA PHE A 82 20.28 10.96 -10.92
C PHE A 82 21.64 11.68 -10.90
N ASN A 83 21.63 13.02 -10.78
CA ASN A 83 22.84 13.84 -10.78
C ASN A 83 23.76 13.55 -9.59
N ALA A 84 23.19 13.25 -8.42
CA ALA A 84 23.96 12.82 -7.25
C ALA A 84 24.63 11.45 -7.45
N ASN A 85 23.99 10.55 -8.21
CA ASN A 85 24.53 9.21 -8.45
C ASN A 85 25.48 9.14 -9.64
N PHE A 86 25.34 10.01 -10.65
CA PHE A 86 26.24 10.09 -11.80
C PHE A 86 26.77 11.52 -11.96
N PRO A 87 27.82 11.92 -11.21
CA PRO A 87 28.40 13.26 -11.30
C PRO A 87 29.07 13.49 -12.65
N GLU A 88 29.30 14.76 -12.98
CA GLU A 88 29.97 15.14 -14.24
C GLU A 88 31.41 14.62 -14.29
N GLY A 89 31.84 14.20 -15.48
CA GLY A 89 33.19 13.71 -15.70
C GLY A 89 33.49 12.33 -15.10
N HIS A 90 32.49 11.57 -14.64
CA HIS A 90 32.69 10.20 -14.18
C HIS A 90 33.37 9.35 -15.27
N PHE A 91 34.58 8.84 -14.97
CA PHE A 91 35.46 8.16 -15.95
C PHE A 91 35.68 8.93 -17.27
N GLY A 92 35.66 10.27 -17.22
CA GLY A 92 35.84 11.12 -18.40
C GLY A 92 34.65 11.13 -19.36
N ALA A 93 33.50 10.58 -18.96
CA ALA A 93 32.28 10.57 -19.75
C ALA A 93 31.72 12.00 -19.94
N ARG A 94 31.20 12.29 -21.15
CA ARG A 94 30.75 13.62 -21.59
C ARG A 94 29.32 13.57 -22.13
N ASN A 95 28.74 14.74 -22.43
CA ASN A 95 27.40 14.87 -23.02
C ASN A 95 26.32 14.10 -22.25
N ARG A 96 26.38 14.14 -20.91
CA ARG A 96 25.39 13.52 -20.04
C ARG A 96 24.05 14.21 -20.24
N SER A 97 23.03 13.45 -20.60
CA SER A 97 21.65 13.88 -20.65
C SER A 97 20.77 12.91 -19.88
N ALA A 98 19.75 13.44 -19.20
CA ALA A 98 18.72 12.64 -18.56
C ALA A 98 17.37 13.29 -18.78
N SER A 99 16.39 12.51 -19.24
CA SER A 99 15.00 12.94 -19.37
C SER A 99 14.11 12.10 -18.44
N VAL A 100 13.10 12.74 -17.86
CA VAL A 100 12.15 12.10 -16.96
C VAL A 100 10.76 12.18 -17.56
N THR A 101 10.15 11.03 -17.78
CA THR A 101 8.78 10.92 -18.26
C THR A 101 7.92 10.27 -17.18
N ILE A 102 6.80 10.91 -16.86
CA ILE A 102 5.81 10.39 -15.91
C ILE A 102 4.57 10.05 -16.72
N THR A 103 4.17 8.78 -16.72
CA THR A 103 2.95 8.32 -17.38
C THR A 103 2.00 7.75 -16.35
N GLU A 104 0.71 7.97 -16.56
CA GLU A 104 -0.36 7.29 -15.82
C GLU A 104 -1.05 6.31 -16.78
N THR A 105 -1.15 5.06 -16.36
CA THR A 105 -1.88 4.04 -17.12
C THR A 105 -3.37 4.09 -16.79
N ALA A 106 -4.20 3.50 -17.66
CA ALA A 106 -5.64 3.34 -17.42
C ALA A 106 -5.98 2.62 -16.09
N TYR A 107 -5.01 1.93 -15.48
CA TYR A 107 -5.14 1.24 -14.19
C TYR A 107 -4.66 2.07 -13.00
N ARG A 108 -4.60 3.40 -13.11
CA ARG A 108 -4.10 4.29 -12.03
C ARG A 108 -2.74 3.88 -11.47
N THR A 109 -1.92 3.32 -12.35
CA THR A 109 -0.51 3.04 -12.06
C THR A 109 0.30 4.14 -12.71
N ARG A 110 0.96 4.94 -11.87
CA ARG A 110 1.91 5.95 -12.33
C ARG A 110 3.28 5.35 -12.45
N THR A 111 3.92 5.60 -13.57
CA THR A 111 5.25 5.11 -13.86
C THR A 111 6.17 6.27 -14.14
N VAL A 112 7.26 6.35 -13.37
CA VAL A 112 8.36 7.28 -13.60
C VAL A 112 9.43 6.55 -14.38
N ARG A 113 9.73 7.05 -15.57
CA ARG A 113 10.80 6.58 -16.43
C ARG A 113 11.90 7.63 -16.49
N VAL A 114 13.14 7.21 -16.27
CA VAL A 114 14.34 8.03 -16.41
C VAL A 114 15.17 7.43 -17.53
N ASP A 115 15.30 8.15 -18.63
CA ASP A 115 16.18 7.80 -19.74
C ASP A 115 17.44 8.65 -19.66
N ALA A 116 18.59 8.00 -19.55
CA ALA A 116 19.89 8.65 -19.41
C ALA A 116 20.82 8.23 -20.55
N THR A 117 21.57 9.19 -21.09
CA THR A 117 22.56 8.97 -22.15
C THR A 117 23.87 9.66 -21.78
N VAL A 118 24.98 9.01 -22.07
CA VAL A 118 26.32 9.57 -21.88
C VAL A 118 27.27 9.08 -22.97
N THR A 119 28.24 9.90 -23.35
CA THR A 119 29.32 9.52 -24.26
C THR A 119 30.54 9.09 -23.45
N ALA A 120 30.87 7.80 -23.48
CA ALA A 120 32.05 7.23 -22.83
C ALA A 120 33.28 7.36 -23.75
N PRO A 121 34.43 7.83 -23.25
CA PRO A 121 35.67 7.83 -24.02
C PRO A 121 36.19 6.40 -24.21
N SER A 122 36.91 6.20 -25.30
CA SER A 122 37.58 4.95 -25.63
C SER A 122 39.08 5.21 -25.71
N TRP A 123 39.88 4.57 -24.86
CA TRP A 123 41.31 4.86 -24.77
C TRP A 123 42.11 4.01 -25.75
N PHE A 124 41.92 2.70 -25.75
CA PHE A 124 42.66 1.76 -26.59
C PHE A 124 41.95 1.46 -27.91
N LEU A 125 40.61 1.35 -27.89
CA LEU A 125 39.76 1.29 -29.08
C LEU A 125 39.89 2.55 -29.94
N GLY A 126 40.35 3.67 -29.36
CA GLY A 126 40.71 4.88 -30.09
C GLY A 126 41.80 4.65 -31.14
N LEU A 127 42.73 3.73 -30.89
CA LEU A 127 43.76 3.32 -31.86
C LEU A 127 43.16 2.62 -33.09
N LEU A 128 41.99 1.99 -32.92
CA LEU A 128 41.22 1.32 -33.97
C LEU A 128 40.16 2.25 -34.61
N GLY A 129 40.18 3.55 -34.29
CA GLY A 129 39.27 4.55 -34.85
C GLY A 129 37.98 4.79 -34.05
N ILE A 130 37.69 3.99 -33.02
CA ILE A 130 36.52 4.17 -32.15
C ILE A 130 36.93 5.06 -30.97
N ARG A 131 36.71 6.37 -31.10
CA ARG A 131 37.17 7.35 -30.10
C ARG A 131 36.22 7.55 -28.92
N ALA A 132 34.94 7.22 -29.11
CA ALA A 132 33.93 7.31 -28.07
C ALA A 132 32.73 6.42 -28.41
N THR A 133 32.02 5.98 -27.38
CA THR A 133 30.81 5.15 -27.50
C THR A 133 29.66 5.77 -26.71
N GLU A 134 28.48 5.86 -27.32
CA GLU A 134 27.28 6.29 -26.61
C GLU A 134 26.72 5.15 -25.76
N VAL A 135 26.48 5.43 -24.48
CA VAL A 135 25.91 4.50 -23.51
C VAL A 135 24.57 5.04 -23.06
N ARG A 136 23.53 4.23 -23.18
CA ARG A 136 22.17 4.55 -22.74
C ARG A 136 21.79 3.70 -21.55
N ALA A 137 21.01 4.25 -20.63
CA ALA A 137 20.38 3.53 -19.53
C ALA A 137 18.95 4.02 -19.35
N THR A 138 18.07 3.10 -18.96
CA THR A 138 16.68 3.41 -18.65
C THR A 138 16.37 2.81 -17.29
N GLY A 139 15.92 3.64 -16.35
CA GLY A 139 15.34 3.21 -15.08
C GLY A 139 13.84 3.45 -15.08
N MET A 140 13.07 2.52 -14.51
CA MET A 140 11.61 2.63 -14.46
C MET A 140 11.09 2.19 -13.10
N SER A 141 10.26 3.01 -12.47
CA SER A 141 9.60 2.70 -11.20
C SER A 141 8.13 3.02 -11.31
N SER A 142 7.28 2.06 -10.98
CA SER A 142 5.83 2.22 -10.98
C SER A 142 5.25 2.19 -9.58
N ARG A 143 4.11 2.85 -9.40
CA ARG A 143 3.33 2.80 -8.16
C ARG A 143 1.84 2.91 -8.47
N ARG A 144 1.04 2.13 -7.74
CA ARG A 144 -0.42 2.14 -7.85
C ARG A 144 -1.03 3.13 -6.87
N ASP A 145 -2.11 3.77 -7.29
CA ASP A 145 -3.00 4.48 -6.37
C ASP A 145 -3.64 3.49 -5.38
N VAL A 146 -3.91 3.97 -4.17
CA VAL A 146 -4.43 3.14 -3.08
C VAL A 146 -5.85 3.55 -2.74
N ASN A 147 -6.72 2.55 -2.66
CA ASN A 147 -8.06 2.65 -2.13
C ASN A 147 -8.11 1.89 -0.82
N LEU A 148 -8.13 2.63 0.28
CA LEU A 148 -8.03 2.09 1.63
C LEU A 148 -9.37 2.25 2.34
N VAL A 149 -9.83 1.19 3.01
CA VAL A 149 -10.81 1.32 4.09
C VAL A 149 -10.12 0.92 5.40
N LEU A 150 -9.98 1.90 6.30
CA LEU A 150 -9.48 1.68 7.64
C LEU A 150 -10.64 1.31 8.55
N VAL A 151 -10.53 0.19 9.25
CA VAL A 151 -11.54 -0.36 10.13
C VAL A 151 -10.97 -0.40 11.55
N LEU A 152 -11.57 0.36 12.47
CA LEU A 152 -11.07 0.52 13.84
C LEU A 152 -12.01 -0.11 14.86
N ASP A 153 -11.48 -1.02 15.67
CA ASP A 153 -12.15 -1.58 16.82
C ASP A 153 -12.20 -0.56 17.95
N ARG A 154 -13.39 -0.33 18.48
CA ARG A 154 -13.62 0.52 19.65
C ARG A 154 -14.33 -0.24 20.77
N SER A 155 -14.32 -1.57 20.77
CA SER A 155 -14.94 -2.38 21.81
C SER A 155 -14.41 -2.04 23.21
N SER A 156 -15.10 -2.49 24.25
CA SER A 156 -14.71 -2.18 25.64
C SER A 156 -13.30 -2.69 26.01
N SER A 157 -12.82 -3.78 25.41
CA SER A 157 -11.46 -4.31 25.64
C SER A 157 -10.37 -3.31 25.24
N MET A 158 -10.62 -2.50 24.21
CA MET A 158 -9.69 -1.49 23.71
C MET A 158 -9.38 -0.37 24.71
N SER A 159 -10.04 -0.28 25.88
CA SER A 159 -9.83 0.79 26.87
C SER A 159 -8.34 1.05 27.20
N GLY A 160 -7.51 0.00 27.30
CA GLY A 160 -6.07 0.11 27.54
C GLY A 160 -5.21 0.39 26.29
N ALA A 161 -5.73 0.10 25.10
CA ALA A 161 -5.02 0.21 23.82
C ALA A 161 -5.52 1.36 22.93
N MET A 162 -6.60 2.05 23.32
CA MET A 162 -7.30 3.02 22.48
C MET A 162 -6.41 4.20 22.09
N SER A 163 -5.61 4.72 23.04
CA SER A 163 -4.69 5.82 22.77
C SER A 163 -3.61 5.44 21.76
N ALA A 164 -3.03 4.24 21.90
CA ALA A 164 -2.06 3.68 20.97
C ALA A 164 -2.68 3.44 19.60
N MET A 165 -3.90 2.87 19.54
CA MET A 165 -4.61 2.66 18.29
C MET A 165 -4.93 3.97 17.57
N ARG A 166 -5.45 5.00 18.28
CA ARG A 166 -5.69 6.33 17.67
C ARG A 166 -4.40 6.92 17.14
N SER A 167 -3.31 6.89 17.90
CA SER A 167 -2.00 7.41 17.45
C SER A 167 -1.51 6.67 16.20
N ALA A 168 -1.52 5.34 16.22
CA ALA A 168 -1.10 4.51 15.09
C ALA A 168 -1.96 4.74 13.85
N ALA A 169 -3.29 4.82 14.01
CA ALA A 169 -4.22 5.08 12.93
C ALA A 169 -4.01 6.46 12.30
N ARG A 170 -3.80 7.51 13.10
CA ARG A 170 -3.50 8.87 12.61
C ARG A 170 -2.17 8.90 11.85
N MET A 171 -1.11 8.31 12.42
CA MET A 171 0.19 8.19 11.75
C MET A 171 0.11 7.35 10.46
N PHE A 172 -0.75 6.33 10.43
CA PHE A 172 -0.96 5.51 9.26
C PHE A 172 -1.66 6.29 8.14
N VAL A 173 -2.76 6.98 8.46
CA VAL A 173 -3.49 7.83 7.51
C VAL A 173 -2.61 8.96 6.96
N ASP A 174 -1.71 9.51 7.78
CA ASP A 174 -0.83 10.59 7.33
C ASP A 174 0.16 10.15 6.23
N LYS A 175 0.51 8.86 6.14
CA LYS A 175 1.38 8.32 5.08
C LYS A 175 0.73 8.36 3.68
N PHE A 176 -0.58 8.59 3.60
CA PHE A 176 -1.33 8.68 2.35
C PHE A 176 -1.46 10.14 1.89
N ALA A 177 -1.51 10.33 0.57
CA ALA A 177 -1.59 11.64 -0.06
C ALA A 177 -3.02 11.96 -0.47
N GLU A 178 -3.54 13.08 0.02
CA GLU A 178 -4.86 13.60 -0.33
C GLU A 178 -4.94 13.94 -1.82
N GLY A 179 -6.12 13.80 -2.43
CA GLY A 179 -6.35 14.05 -3.87
C GLY A 179 -5.90 12.91 -4.79
N ARG A 180 -5.02 12.01 -4.30
CA ARG A 180 -4.55 10.82 -5.03
C ARG A 180 -5.07 9.54 -4.42
N ASP A 181 -4.75 9.29 -3.15
CA ASP A 181 -5.20 8.10 -2.43
C ASP A 181 -6.61 8.34 -1.91
N ARG A 182 -7.39 7.26 -1.76
CA ARG A 182 -8.74 7.32 -1.22
C ARG A 182 -8.79 6.59 0.09
N VAL A 183 -9.40 7.22 1.10
CA VAL A 183 -9.52 6.65 2.44
C VAL A 183 -10.98 6.64 2.85
N GLY A 184 -11.44 5.48 3.31
CA GLY A 184 -12.66 5.29 4.08
C GLY A 184 -12.30 4.97 5.53
N LEU A 185 -13.16 5.36 6.46
CA LEU A 185 -13.06 5.05 7.87
C LEU A 185 -14.35 4.37 8.34
N ILE A 186 -14.19 3.18 8.91
CA ILE A 186 -15.24 2.46 9.62
C ILE A 186 -14.77 2.29 11.05
N VAL A 187 -15.67 2.55 11.99
CA VAL A 187 -15.44 2.36 13.42
C VAL A 187 -16.47 1.37 13.91
N PHE A 188 -16.06 0.31 14.60
CA PHE A 188 -16.97 -0.75 15.02
C PHE A 188 -16.84 -1.07 16.51
N GLY A 189 -18.00 -1.27 17.15
CA GLY A 189 -18.16 -1.95 18.43
C GLY A 189 -19.03 -3.18 18.19
N GLY A 190 -20.15 -3.30 18.91
CA GLY A 190 -21.17 -4.30 18.62
C GLY A 190 -21.84 -4.08 17.26
N ALA A 191 -21.99 -2.81 16.87
CA ALA A 191 -22.37 -2.39 15.53
C ALA A 191 -21.28 -1.51 14.88
N SER A 192 -21.33 -1.42 13.55
CA SER A 192 -20.36 -0.70 12.74
C SER A 192 -20.93 0.62 12.21
N VAL A 193 -20.11 1.67 12.28
CA VAL A 193 -20.41 3.00 11.77
C VAL A 193 -19.47 3.30 10.62
N LEU A 194 -20.06 3.67 9.48
CA LEU A 194 -19.30 4.33 8.42
C LEU A 194 -19.03 5.77 8.87
N ALA A 195 -17.81 6.01 9.35
CA ALA A 195 -17.41 7.31 9.88
C ALA A 195 -16.99 8.27 8.76
N PHE A 196 -16.34 7.76 7.71
CA PHE A 196 -15.91 8.57 6.58
C PHE A 196 -15.85 7.75 5.26
N PRO A 197 -16.21 8.35 4.12
CA PRO A 197 -17.09 9.51 4.03
C PRO A 197 -18.51 9.13 4.51
N ASN A 198 -19.22 10.05 5.15
CA ASN A 198 -20.60 9.83 5.56
C ASN A 198 -21.46 11.07 5.22
N PRO A 199 -22.37 11.01 4.23
CA PRO A 199 -22.71 9.83 3.44
C PRO A 199 -21.58 9.39 2.48
N SER A 200 -21.55 8.09 2.12
CA SER A 200 -20.65 7.55 1.10
C SER A 200 -21.40 7.18 -0.17
N PRO A 201 -21.56 8.13 -1.11
CA PRO A 201 -22.21 7.87 -2.40
C PRO A 201 -21.34 7.03 -3.33
N SER A 202 -20.02 7.10 -3.20
CA SER A 202 -19.05 6.53 -4.16
C SER A 202 -17.89 5.76 -3.52
N GLY A 203 -18.01 5.37 -2.24
CA GLY A 203 -16.95 4.67 -1.52
C GLY A 203 -15.91 5.61 -0.90
N PRO A 204 -14.68 5.12 -0.65
CA PRO A 204 -13.57 5.90 -0.10
C PRO A 204 -13.33 7.23 -0.85
N SER A 205 -13.09 8.29 -0.08
CA SER A 205 -12.95 9.65 -0.61
C SER A 205 -11.48 10.09 -0.68
N PRO A 206 -11.09 10.85 -1.71
CA PRO A 206 -9.75 11.41 -1.80
C PRO A 206 -9.55 12.64 -0.92
N TYR A 207 -10.59 13.16 -0.26
CA TYR A 207 -10.57 14.39 0.53
C TYR A 207 -10.49 14.14 2.05
N PHE A 208 -9.73 13.12 2.45
CA PHE A 208 -9.73 12.61 3.82
C PHE A 208 -8.97 13.47 4.84
N LYS A 209 -8.15 14.44 4.40
CA LYS A 209 -7.43 15.36 5.31
C LYS A 209 -8.10 16.75 5.39
N SER A 210 -8.72 17.21 4.30
CA SER A 210 -9.36 18.52 4.11
C SER A 210 -10.86 18.55 4.39
N ALA A 211 -11.55 17.40 4.35
CA ALA A 211 -12.96 17.33 4.70
C ALA A 211 -13.23 17.82 6.14
N SER A 212 -14.47 18.22 6.42
CA SER A 212 -14.91 18.59 7.76
C SER A 212 -16.14 17.78 8.15
N PRO A 213 -16.06 16.89 9.16
CA PRO A 213 -14.84 16.47 9.87
C PRO A 213 -13.92 15.61 9.00
N ASN A 214 -12.60 15.77 9.15
CA ASN A 214 -11.61 14.91 8.48
C ASN A 214 -11.40 13.58 9.22
N VAL A 215 -10.77 12.61 8.56
CA VAL A 215 -10.49 11.28 9.13
C VAL A 215 -9.68 11.39 10.42
N ASP A 216 -8.72 12.31 10.48
CA ASP A 216 -7.89 12.54 11.66
C ASP A 216 -8.71 12.93 12.89
N THR A 217 -9.65 13.87 12.71
CA THR A 217 -10.58 14.34 13.74
C THR A 217 -11.50 13.21 14.18
N LEU A 218 -12.06 12.45 13.24
CA LEU A 218 -12.95 11.31 13.54
C LEU A 218 -12.23 10.22 14.35
N ILE A 219 -10.98 9.90 14.00
CA ILE A 219 -10.16 8.95 14.76
C ILE A 219 -9.92 9.50 16.17
N SER A 220 -9.59 10.79 16.30
CA SER A 220 -9.33 11.41 17.60
C SER A 220 -10.54 11.38 18.54
N GLN A 221 -11.75 11.52 17.97
CA GLN A 221 -13.03 11.52 18.67
C GLN A 221 -13.58 10.11 18.96
N THR A 222 -12.97 9.06 18.39
CA THR A 222 -13.47 7.70 18.51
C THR A 222 -13.41 7.21 19.96
N VAL A 223 -14.53 7.04 20.66
CA VAL A 223 -14.54 6.54 22.06
C VAL A 223 -14.66 5.02 22.11
N ASN A 224 -14.14 4.40 23.17
CA ASN A 224 -14.25 2.97 23.40
C ASN A 224 -15.54 2.59 24.16
N GLY A 225 -16.04 1.39 23.89
CA GLY A 225 -17.24 0.83 24.50
C GLY A 225 -18.04 -0.03 23.52
N GLY A 226 -18.84 -0.92 24.08
CA GLY A 226 -19.65 -1.87 23.31
C GLY A 226 -18.97 -3.22 23.16
N ASN A 227 -19.54 -4.04 22.28
CA ASN A 227 -19.07 -5.39 21.96
C ASN A 227 -18.14 -5.39 20.73
N THR A 228 -17.84 -6.55 20.17
CA THR A 228 -16.88 -6.74 19.07
C THR A 228 -17.59 -7.46 17.90
N GLY A 229 -18.19 -6.67 17.01
CA GLY A 229 -19.00 -7.10 15.87
C GLY A 229 -18.25 -7.06 14.53
N THR A 230 -17.16 -7.83 14.43
CA THR A 230 -16.22 -7.79 13.30
C THR A 230 -16.86 -8.05 11.92
N ALA A 231 -17.85 -8.95 11.84
CA ALA A 231 -18.42 -9.39 10.56
C ALA A 231 -19.07 -8.24 9.79
N GLN A 232 -19.84 -7.38 10.46
CA GLN A 232 -20.49 -6.24 9.83
C GLN A 232 -19.44 -5.23 9.34
N ALA A 233 -18.40 -4.98 10.14
CA ALA A 233 -17.36 -4.01 9.82
C ALA A 233 -16.61 -4.39 8.55
N LEU A 234 -16.22 -5.66 8.43
CA LEU A 234 -15.54 -6.19 7.24
C LEU A 234 -16.45 -6.20 6.01
N TRP A 235 -17.73 -6.56 6.18
CA TRP A 235 -18.70 -6.53 5.08
C TRP A 235 -18.92 -5.10 4.57
N MET A 236 -19.10 -4.13 5.47
CA MET A 236 -19.23 -2.72 5.11
C MET A 236 -17.96 -2.20 4.41
N ALA A 237 -16.77 -2.56 4.90
CA ALA A 237 -15.51 -2.18 4.27
C ALA A 237 -15.38 -2.74 2.84
N TYR A 238 -15.78 -3.99 2.63
CA TYR A 238 -15.84 -4.60 1.31
C TYR A 238 -16.84 -3.86 0.41
N GLN A 239 -18.04 -3.55 0.90
CA GLN A 239 -19.04 -2.80 0.13
C GLN A 239 -18.56 -1.40 -0.27
N GLU A 240 -17.83 -0.71 0.60
CA GLU A 240 -17.25 0.60 0.27
C GLU A 240 -16.25 0.51 -0.89
N LEU A 241 -15.41 -0.52 -0.93
CA LEU A 241 -14.48 -0.76 -2.05
C LEU A 241 -15.23 -1.18 -3.33
N VAL A 242 -16.29 -1.98 -3.22
CA VAL A 242 -17.14 -2.36 -4.36
C VAL A 242 -17.84 -1.15 -4.98
N LYS A 243 -18.34 -0.21 -4.16
CA LYS A 243 -18.94 1.05 -4.65
C LYS A 243 -17.97 1.87 -5.49
N LEU A 244 -16.70 1.91 -5.07
CA LEU A 244 -15.68 2.64 -5.77
C LEU A 244 -15.34 2.01 -7.14
N ASN A 245 -15.44 0.68 -7.24
CA ASN A 245 -15.31 -0.09 -8.49
C ASN A 245 -14.02 0.18 -9.28
N GLU A 246 -12.90 0.37 -8.58
CA GLU A 246 -11.60 0.65 -9.17
C GLU A 246 -10.71 -0.59 -9.12
N ALA A 247 -10.98 -1.56 -10.00
CA ALA A 247 -10.23 -2.83 -10.03
C ALA A 247 -8.73 -2.68 -10.37
N GLY A 248 -8.34 -1.58 -11.04
CA GLY A 248 -6.94 -1.29 -11.39
C GLY A 248 -6.10 -0.73 -10.23
N ALA A 249 -6.76 -0.12 -9.24
CA ALA A 249 -6.10 0.42 -8.05
C ALA A 249 -5.81 -0.67 -7.01
N LEU A 250 -4.94 -0.38 -6.06
CA LEU A 250 -4.69 -1.28 -4.93
C LEU A 250 -5.80 -1.09 -3.88
N ASN A 251 -6.77 -1.99 -3.87
CA ASN A 251 -7.87 -1.99 -2.90
C ASN A 251 -7.46 -2.75 -1.63
N LEU A 252 -7.54 -2.09 -0.47
CA LEU A 252 -7.07 -2.61 0.82
C LEU A 252 -8.09 -2.36 1.93
N ILE A 253 -8.26 -3.35 2.78
CA ILE A 253 -8.95 -3.23 4.06
C ILE A 253 -7.91 -3.41 5.15
N VAL A 254 -7.75 -2.42 6.03
CA VAL A 254 -6.85 -2.49 7.17
C VAL A 254 -7.69 -2.52 8.43
N PHE A 255 -7.54 -3.59 9.20
CA PHE A 255 -8.41 -3.90 10.34
C PHE A 255 -7.60 -3.87 11.64
N PHE A 256 -7.90 -2.94 12.54
CA PHE A 256 -7.28 -2.82 13.85
C PHE A 256 -8.24 -3.36 14.91
N THR A 257 -7.80 -4.32 15.71
CA THR A 257 -8.57 -4.94 16.80
C THR A 257 -7.64 -5.49 17.89
N ASP A 258 -8.15 -5.63 19.11
CA ASP A 258 -7.48 -6.32 20.22
C ASP A 258 -8.17 -7.62 20.66
N GLY A 259 -9.26 -8.02 19.98
CA GLY A 259 -10.14 -9.06 20.48
C GLY A 259 -10.81 -9.93 19.41
N LEU A 260 -11.32 -11.07 19.86
CA LEU A 260 -12.13 -11.97 19.04
C LEU A 260 -13.58 -11.48 18.99
N PRO A 261 -14.31 -11.73 17.88
CA PRO A 261 -15.68 -11.28 17.72
C PRO A 261 -16.61 -11.95 18.73
N ASN A 262 -17.41 -11.19 19.43
CA ASN A 262 -18.41 -11.69 20.38
C ASN A 262 -19.85 -11.22 20.05
N GLY A 263 -20.05 -10.61 18.88
CA GLY A 263 -21.33 -10.13 18.42
C GLY A 263 -21.54 -10.29 16.92
N ILE A 264 -22.81 -10.39 16.53
CA ILE A 264 -23.24 -10.52 15.14
C ILE A 264 -24.40 -9.56 14.89
N VAL A 265 -24.32 -8.84 13.78
CA VAL A 265 -25.40 -7.98 13.27
C VAL A 265 -26.17 -8.77 12.22
N ALA A 266 -27.50 -8.79 12.33
CA ALA A 266 -28.35 -9.46 11.37
C ALA A 266 -29.72 -8.77 11.27
N ASP A 267 -30.43 -9.10 10.20
CA ASP A 267 -31.87 -8.89 10.08
C ASP A 267 -32.58 -10.15 10.59
N PHE A 268 -33.18 -10.06 11.78
CA PHE A 268 -33.65 -11.25 12.49
C PHE A 268 -35.01 -11.77 12.01
N ASN A 269 -35.85 -10.92 11.40
CA ASN A 269 -37.24 -11.26 11.05
C ASN A 269 -37.53 -11.19 9.54
N ARG A 270 -36.64 -11.77 8.74
CA ARG A 270 -36.82 -11.92 7.28
C ARG A 270 -38.23 -12.50 6.97
N PRO A 271 -38.99 -11.92 6.02
CA PRO A 271 -40.35 -12.38 5.71
C PRO A 271 -40.38 -13.80 5.14
N GLU A 272 -39.30 -14.24 4.49
CA GLU A 272 -39.14 -15.62 4.02
C GLU A 272 -38.89 -16.57 5.21
N PRO A 273 -39.78 -17.55 5.47
CA PRO A 273 -39.67 -18.40 6.66
C PRO A 273 -38.36 -19.19 6.77
N ALA A 274 -37.78 -19.58 5.62
CA ALA A 274 -36.52 -20.33 5.56
C ALA A 274 -35.29 -19.48 5.93
N GLN A 275 -35.39 -18.14 5.82
CA GLN A 275 -34.33 -17.20 6.14
C GLN A 275 -34.59 -16.43 7.44
N ASN A 276 -35.71 -16.70 8.10
CA ASN A 276 -36.10 -16.04 9.34
C ASN A 276 -35.30 -16.60 10.51
N LEU A 277 -34.54 -15.74 11.17
CA LEU A 277 -33.69 -16.13 12.29
C LEU A 277 -34.47 -16.23 13.61
N LEU A 278 -35.74 -15.83 13.65
CA LEU A 278 -36.58 -16.06 14.81
C LEU A 278 -37.11 -17.50 14.81
N ARG A 279 -37.31 -18.08 16.00
CA ARG A 279 -37.98 -19.37 16.23
C ARG A 279 -39.49 -19.23 16.05
N THR A 280 -40.14 -20.24 15.48
CA THR A 280 -41.60 -20.23 15.27
C THR A 280 -42.39 -20.06 16.56
N THR A 281 -41.78 -20.41 17.70
CA THR A 281 -42.30 -20.23 19.06
C THR A 281 -42.06 -18.84 19.66
N SER A 282 -41.41 -17.92 18.94
CA SER A 282 -41.16 -16.56 19.41
C SER A 282 -42.46 -15.77 19.53
N GLY A 283 -42.56 -14.92 20.55
CA GLY A 283 -43.71 -14.02 20.77
C GLY A 283 -43.76 -12.80 19.84
N CYS A 284 -42.83 -12.69 18.87
CA CYS A 284 -42.73 -11.56 17.97
C CYS A 284 -43.95 -11.43 17.01
N LYS A 285 -44.76 -10.39 17.20
CA LYS A 285 -45.97 -10.12 16.38
C LYS A 285 -45.65 -9.86 14.91
N TYR A 286 -44.49 -9.30 14.62
CA TYR A 286 -44.05 -8.92 13.26
C TYR A 286 -42.98 -9.85 12.70
N ARG A 287 -42.95 -11.10 13.16
CA ARG A 287 -41.99 -12.13 12.73
C ARG A 287 -41.86 -12.22 11.21
N LEU A 288 -42.95 -12.14 10.45
CA LEU A 288 -42.97 -12.35 8.99
C LEU A 288 -43.38 -11.09 8.20
N VAL A 289 -43.29 -9.90 8.79
CA VAL A 289 -43.78 -8.67 8.16
C VAL A 289 -42.65 -7.91 7.48
N GLN A 290 -42.73 -7.83 6.15
CA GLN A 290 -41.68 -7.28 5.27
C GLN A 290 -41.33 -5.80 5.54
N ASN A 291 -42.28 -4.98 5.98
CA ASN A 291 -42.07 -3.54 6.20
C ASN A 291 -41.65 -3.19 7.64
N ARG A 292 -41.24 -4.18 8.44
CA ARG A 292 -40.79 -3.97 9.82
C ARG A 292 -39.54 -4.80 10.11
N PRO A 293 -38.41 -4.51 9.44
CA PRO A 293 -37.20 -5.30 9.61
C PRO A 293 -36.60 -5.09 11.01
N MET A 294 -36.06 -6.17 11.57
CA MET A 294 -35.43 -6.22 12.88
C MET A 294 -33.94 -6.30 12.71
N ILE A 295 -33.38 -5.18 12.27
CA ILE A 295 -31.94 -5.04 12.10
C ILE A 295 -31.35 -4.59 13.42
N GLY A 296 -30.49 -5.42 13.97
CA GLY A 296 -29.73 -5.09 15.16
C GLY A 296 -28.59 -6.07 15.34
N PHE A 297 -27.98 -6.04 16.51
CA PHE A 297 -26.93 -6.99 16.82
C PHE A 297 -27.20 -7.72 18.13
N ILE A 298 -26.72 -8.94 18.19
CA ILE A 298 -26.74 -9.82 19.35
C ILE A 298 -25.31 -10.00 19.80
N SER A 299 -25.08 -10.23 21.09
CA SER A 299 -23.71 -10.32 21.59
C SER A 299 -23.61 -11.05 22.92
N GLN A 300 -22.45 -11.64 23.17
CA GLN A 300 -22.14 -12.31 24.43
C GLN A 300 -21.60 -11.31 25.45
N THR A 301 -22.16 -11.30 26.67
CA THR A 301 -21.79 -10.32 27.71
C THR A 301 -20.43 -10.55 28.36
N SER A 302 -19.84 -11.73 28.17
CA SER A 302 -18.57 -12.14 28.79
C SER A 302 -17.37 -12.02 27.84
N GLY A 303 -17.48 -11.25 26.76
CA GLY A 303 -16.49 -11.28 25.68
C GLY A 303 -16.64 -12.54 24.83
N PHE A 304 -15.60 -12.92 24.08
CA PHE A 304 -15.57 -14.18 23.31
C PHE A 304 -15.34 -15.36 24.26
N ALA A 305 -16.37 -16.19 24.47
CA ALA A 305 -16.27 -17.39 25.29
C ALA A 305 -17.19 -18.52 24.78
N PRO A 306 -16.84 -19.80 24.99
CA PRO A 306 -17.68 -20.92 24.56
C PRO A 306 -19.00 -21.01 25.33
N THR A 307 -19.07 -20.40 26.52
CA THR A 307 -20.26 -20.35 27.37
C THR A 307 -20.48 -18.93 27.86
N GLY A 308 -21.73 -18.49 27.92
CA GLY A 308 -22.08 -17.19 28.48
C GLY A 308 -23.50 -16.82 28.12
N ASN A 309 -23.90 -15.62 28.55
CA ASN A 309 -25.22 -15.10 28.25
C ASN A 309 -25.17 -14.26 26.97
N THR A 310 -26.00 -14.61 26.00
CA THR A 310 -26.21 -13.81 24.79
C THR A 310 -27.32 -12.80 25.08
N VAL A 311 -26.96 -11.53 25.10
CA VAL A 311 -27.92 -10.43 25.15
C VAL A 311 -28.35 -10.08 23.74
N GLY A 312 -29.65 -9.90 23.57
CA GLY A 312 -30.22 -9.80 22.23
C GLY A 312 -30.16 -8.43 21.59
N ILE A 313 -31.18 -8.15 20.76
CA ILE A 313 -31.13 -7.19 19.67
C ILE A 313 -30.98 -5.77 20.20
N LYS A 314 -29.76 -5.26 20.06
CA LYS A 314 -29.35 -3.90 20.33
C LYS A 314 -29.41 -3.04 19.06
N LEU A 315 -29.60 -1.74 19.22
CA LEU A 315 -29.67 -0.78 18.12
C LEU A 315 -28.34 -0.74 17.35
N HIS A 316 -28.40 -0.88 16.03
CA HIS A 316 -27.23 -0.84 15.16
C HIS A 316 -26.90 0.56 14.61
N ASN A 317 -27.85 1.50 14.67
CA ASN A 317 -27.76 2.81 14.00
C ASN A 317 -27.52 4.01 14.96
N ALA A 318 -27.55 3.80 16.27
CA ALA A 318 -27.39 4.86 17.27
C ALA A 318 -25.92 5.23 17.56
N SER A 319 -24.99 4.54 16.90
CA SER A 319 -23.55 4.71 17.09
C SER A 319 -23.00 5.84 16.22
N THR A 320 -22.23 6.73 16.83
CA THR A 320 -21.33 7.67 16.14
C THR A 320 -19.90 7.39 16.60
N VAL A 321 -18.87 7.96 15.97
CA VAL A 321 -17.50 7.79 16.49
C VAL A 321 -17.35 8.22 17.96
N SER A 322 -18.08 9.26 18.37
CA SER A 322 -18.06 9.83 19.73
C SER A 322 -19.10 9.23 20.68
N SER A 323 -19.95 8.31 20.24
CA SER A 323 -20.99 7.68 21.05
C SER A 323 -21.03 6.17 20.86
N VAL A 324 -20.89 5.45 21.96
CA VAL A 324 -21.03 3.99 22.05
C VAL A 324 -22.44 3.57 22.46
N ASN A 325 -23.42 4.45 22.29
CA ASN A 325 -24.80 4.13 22.65
C ASN A 325 -25.37 3.09 21.67
N GLU A 326 -25.15 1.83 22.00
CA GLU A 326 -25.66 0.64 21.33
C GLU A 326 -26.94 0.16 22.02
N GLY A 327 -27.78 1.11 22.49
CA GLY A 327 -28.89 0.87 23.41
C GLY A 327 -29.72 -0.37 23.12
N VAL A 328 -30.33 -0.92 24.18
CA VAL A 328 -31.32 -1.99 24.04
C VAL A 328 -32.51 -1.44 23.25
N ILE A 329 -33.18 -2.26 22.44
CA ILE A 329 -34.50 -1.90 21.92
C ILE A 329 -35.45 -1.84 23.15
N THR A 330 -35.56 -0.66 23.78
CA THR A 330 -36.16 -0.45 25.11
C THR A 330 -37.66 -0.23 25.12
N THR A 331 -38.29 -0.19 23.96
CA THR A 331 -39.74 -0.26 23.87
C THR A 331 -40.09 -1.55 23.18
N ASN A 332 -41.12 -2.21 23.72
CA ASN A 332 -41.78 -3.34 23.12
C ASN A 332 -42.24 -2.93 21.71
N SER A 333 -41.35 -3.00 20.72
CA SER A 333 -41.66 -2.88 19.30
C SER A 333 -42.42 -4.15 18.94
N ASP A 334 -43.63 -4.24 19.49
CA ASP A 334 -44.64 -5.22 19.21
C ASP A 334 -44.24 -6.69 19.45
N GLY A 335 -43.64 -6.97 20.61
CA GLY A 335 -43.33 -8.33 21.08
C GLY A 335 -42.04 -8.91 20.51
N CYS A 336 -41.31 -8.14 19.72
CA CYS A 336 -40.19 -8.65 18.93
C CYS A 336 -38.80 -8.42 19.55
N ALA A 337 -38.65 -7.57 20.56
CA ALA A 337 -37.35 -7.34 21.17
C ALA A 337 -36.86 -8.57 21.96
N TYR A 338 -37.70 -9.12 22.85
CA TYR A 338 -37.43 -10.25 23.74
C TYR A 338 -38.74 -10.86 24.27
N ARG A 339 -38.83 -12.18 24.45
CA ARG A 339 -40.01 -12.85 25.06
C ARG A 339 -40.27 -12.40 26.51
N SER A 340 -39.22 -12.09 27.27
CA SER A 340 -39.34 -11.66 28.67
C SER A 340 -38.30 -10.62 29.10
N ASN A 341 -37.01 -10.81 28.77
CA ASN A 341 -35.96 -9.79 28.95
C ASN A 341 -34.75 -10.05 28.04
N GLN A 342 -33.78 -9.12 28.06
CA GLN A 342 -32.60 -9.15 27.20
C GLN A 342 -31.71 -10.40 27.32
N ASN A 343 -31.79 -11.14 28.43
CA ASN A 343 -31.00 -12.33 28.72
C ASN A 343 -31.62 -13.63 28.17
N TYR A 344 -32.88 -13.58 27.69
CA TYR A 344 -33.60 -14.77 27.20
C TYR A 344 -33.73 -14.82 25.68
N MET A 345 -32.92 -14.06 24.95
CA MET A 345 -32.93 -14.00 23.48
C MET A 345 -32.84 -15.39 22.81
N ARG A 346 -32.11 -16.35 23.41
CA ARG A 346 -32.01 -17.74 22.92
C ARG A 346 -33.36 -18.48 22.77
N GLN A 347 -34.41 -17.96 23.41
CA GLN A 347 -35.77 -18.52 23.28
C GLN A 347 -36.51 -18.00 22.04
N ASP A 348 -36.04 -16.88 21.47
CA ASP A 348 -36.66 -16.18 20.34
C ASP A 348 -35.87 -16.31 19.04
N VAL A 349 -34.53 -16.37 19.10
CA VAL A 349 -33.67 -16.53 17.93
C VAL A 349 -33.21 -17.99 17.81
N ALA A 350 -33.25 -18.52 16.58
CA ALA A 350 -33.04 -19.92 16.24
C ALA A 350 -31.61 -20.37 16.53
#